data_AF-A0A8C5RF89-F1
#
_entry.id   AF-A0A8C5RF89-F1
#
_cell.length_a   1.000
_cell.length_b   1.000
_cell.length_c   1.000
_cell.angle_alpha   90.00
_cell.angle_beta   90.00
_cell.angle_gamma   90.00
#
_symmetry.space_group_name_H-M   'P 1'
#
loop_
_entity.id
_entity.type
_entity.pdbx_description
1 polymer ?
#
loop_
_entity_poly.entity_id
_entity_poly.type
_entity_poly.pdbx_seq_one_letter_code
_entity_poly.pdbx_strand_id
1 'polypeptide(L)'
;MYLKLTFSFQPKPHKANICMWKYLDVHSMDLINNAETTDELKRLLSDLFDLKDFESNPRSAILLDLYFYTIQFSREQGFNREQTATFFSIVKDVHEACVETPLPNMEECYKYFSELIFCHSIRRPPFSIDLFNQDQLVLLTDYMINTYFRHYKLYKYAFTPQVRLDISFTYVGMPEPEPKEEEAMAESTEKGLSPLQEEAEETGGPEESPTAALRDFIISQLNQELTQLRLSIDQRLKVTEDQFNAKLIQLEKGSAASKGVAKTKKK
;
A
#
# COMPACT_ATOMS: atom_id res chain seq x y z
N MET A 1 27.42 9.74 17.71
CA MET A 1 26.72 8.55 18.23
C MET A 1 25.90 7.98 17.08
N TYR A 2 26.34 6.89 16.46
CA TYR A 2 25.63 6.28 15.33
C TYR A 2 24.77 5.14 15.86
N LEU A 3 23.45 5.33 15.86
CA LEU A 3 22.51 4.22 16.06
C LEU A 3 22.56 3.36 14.79
N LYS A 4 23.14 2.17 14.88
CA LYS A 4 23.04 1.16 13.82
C LYS A 4 21.82 0.30 14.12
N LEU A 5 20.65 0.79 13.73
CA LEU A 5 19.42 -0.01 13.70
C LEU A 5 19.53 -1.00 12.55
N THR A 6 20.08 -2.19 12.81
CA THR A 6 19.95 -3.32 11.88
C THR A 6 18.55 -3.91 12.02
N PHE A 7 17.59 -3.31 11.33
CA PHE A 7 16.32 -3.95 11.04
C PHE A 7 16.51 -4.93 9.87
N SER A 8 16.40 -6.24 10.11
CA SER A 8 16.32 -7.22 9.03
C SER A 8 14.89 -7.28 8.45
N PHE A 9 14.36 -6.14 8.03
CA PHE A 9 13.05 -6.03 7.35
C PHE A 9 13.19 -5.90 5.82
N GLN A 10 14.37 -6.20 5.28
CA GLN A 10 14.58 -6.15 3.83
C GLN A 10 13.76 -7.25 3.15
N PRO A 11 12.98 -6.92 2.11
CA PRO A 11 12.22 -7.91 1.36
C PRO A 11 13.17 -8.95 0.77
N LYS A 12 12.84 -10.24 0.93
CA LYS A 12 13.65 -11.30 0.34
C LYS A 12 13.51 -11.27 -1.18
N PRO A 13 14.58 -11.57 -1.93
CA PRO A 13 14.48 -11.73 -3.37
C PRO A 13 13.70 -13.02 -3.68
N HIS A 14 12.45 -12.87 -4.11
CA HIS A 14 11.62 -13.98 -4.58
C HIS A 14 11.98 -14.33 -6.02
N LYS A 15 12.13 -15.63 -6.31
CA LYS A 15 12.39 -16.14 -7.66
C LYS A 15 11.18 -16.93 -8.13
N ALA A 16 10.71 -16.63 -9.35
CA ALA A 16 9.63 -17.39 -9.96
C ALA A 16 10.05 -18.85 -10.18
N ASN A 17 9.20 -19.77 -9.72
CA ASN A 17 9.32 -21.21 -9.96
C ASN A 17 7.97 -21.74 -10.46
N ILE A 18 7.95 -22.96 -10.97
CA ILE A 18 6.72 -23.62 -11.37
C ILE A 18 5.86 -23.89 -10.12
N CYS A 19 4.60 -23.43 -10.14
CA CYS A 19 3.67 -23.47 -9.01
C CYS A 19 2.53 -24.47 -9.19
N MET A 20 2.56 -25.31 -10.23
CA MET A 20 1.54 -26.33 -10.47
C MET A 20 1.47 -27.32 -9.29
N TRP A 21 0.26 -27.56 -8.77
CA TRP A 21 -0.01 -28.47 -7.63
C TRP A 21 0.72 -28.11 -6.32
N LYS A 22 1.20 -26.87 -6.17
CA LYS A 22 2.00 -26.46 -4.99
C LYS A 22 1.17 -26.45 -3.70
N TYR A 23 -0.05 -25.94 -3.75
CA TYR A 23 -0.93 -25.80 -2.58
C TYR A 23 -2.26 -26.53 -2.71
N LEU A 24 -2.75 -26.70 -3.93
CA LEU A 24 -3.94 -27.46 -4.25
C LEU A 24 -3.47 -28.67 -5.04
N ASP A 25 -3.52 -29.87 -4.45
CA ASP A 25 -3.21 -31.11 -5.15
C ASP A 25 -4.39 -31.55 -6.05
N VAL A 26 -4.18 -32.64 -6.78
CA VAL A 26 -5.18 -33.16 -7.73
C VAL A 26 -6.49 -33.50 -7.01
N HIS A 27 -6.41 -34.12 -5.84
CA HIS A 27 -7.57 -34.51 -5.05
C HIS A 27 -8.34 -33.28 -4.54
N SER A 28 -7.64 -32.28 -3.99
CA SER A 28 -8.24 -31.04 -3.51
C SER A 28 -8.91 -30.29 -4.66
N MET A 29 -8.30 -30.26 -5.84
CA MET A 29 -8.94 -29.64 -7.02
C MET A 29 -10.17 -30.38 -7.50
N ASP A 30 -10.21 -31.71 -7.42
CA ASP A 30 -11.40 -32.48 -7.75
C ASP A 30 -12.54 -32.18 -6.76
N LEU A 31 -12.23 -32.08 -5.46
CA LEU A 31 -13.21 -31.65 -4.46
C LEU A 31 -13.69 -30.21 -4.71
N ILE A 32 -12.77 -29.29 -5.03
CA ILE A 32 -13.10 -27.92 -5.38
C ILE A 32 -14.04 -27.89 -6.58
N ASN A 33 -13.77 -28.66 -7.64
CA ASN A 33 -14.62 -28.66 -8.84
C ASN A 33 -16.01 -29.22 -8.59
N ASN A 34 -16.15 -30.15 -7.64
CA ASN A 34 -17.44 -30.74 -7.26
C ASN A 34 -18.25 -29.84 -6.33
N ALA A 35 -17.67 -28.80 -5.74
CA ALA A 35 -18.39 -27.85 -4.90
C ALA A 35 -19.25 -26.90 -5.77
N GLU A 36 -20.55 -27.16 -5.83
CA GLU A 36 -21.51 -26.38 -6.63
C GLU A 36 -21.93 -25.10 -5.92
N THR A 37 -21.99 -25.11 -4.59
CA THR A 37 -22.46 -23.96 -3.80
C THR A 37 -21.30 -23.12 -3.25
N THR A 38 -21.57 -21.82 -3.06
CA THR A 38 -20.65 -20.87 -2.44
C THR A 38 -20.23 -21.30 -1.04
N ASP A 39 -21.18 -21.78 -0.23
CA ASP A 39 -20.93 -22.17 1.15
C ASP A 39 -20.07 -23.43 1.25
N GLU A 40 -20.30 -24.42 0.39
CA GLU A 40 -19.46 -25.62 0.32
C GLU A 40 -18.03 -25.28 -0.08
N LEU A 41 -17.86 -24.43 -1.11
CA LEU A 41 -16.53 -24.01 -1.54
C LEU A 41 -15.80 -23.25 -0.44
N LYS A 42 -16.47 -22.31 0.24
CA LYS A 42 -15.87 -21.57 1.37
C LYS A 42 -15.48 -22.50 2.52
N ARG A 43 -16.35 -23.46 2.89
CA ARG A 43 -16.03 -24.46 3.92
C ARG A 43 -14.82 -25.29 3.54
N LEU A 44 -14.80 -25.81 2.32
CA LEU A 44 -13.69 -26.63 1.82
C LEU A 44 -12.36 -25.85 1.81
N LEU A 45 -12.35 -24.61 1.32
CA LEU A 45 -11.17 -23.76 1.36
C LEU A 45 -10.74 -23.43 2.81
N SER A 46 -11.69 -23.20 3.71
CA SER A 46 -11.38 -22.95 5.12
C SER A 46 -10.73 -24.17 5.80
N ASP A 47 -11.16 -25.38 5.44
CA ASP A 47 -10.56 -26.62 5.94
C ASP A 47 -9.19 -26.89 5.34
N LEU A 48 -9.00 -26.66 4.03
CA LEU A 48 -7.73 -26.90 3.34
C LEU A 48 -6.62 -25.94 3.79
N PHE A 49 -6.95 -24.69 4.12
CA PHE A 49 -5.98 -23.66 4.46
C PHE A 49 -5.98 -23.28 5.94
N ASP A 50 -6.64 -24.07 6.78
CA ASP A 50 -6.74 -23.87 8.23
C ASP A 50 -7.23 -22.46 8.62
N LEU A 51 -8.27 -21.98 7.92
CA LEU A 51 -8.91 -20.68 8.11
C LEU A 51 -10.25 -20.80 8.85
N LYS A 52 -10.41 -21.79 9.73
CA LYS A 52 -11.70 -22.10 10.38
C LYS A 52 -12.18 -21.00 11.33
N ASP A 53 -11.29 -20.10 11.73
CA ASP A 53 -11.55 -18.96 12.60
C ASP A 53 -12.05 -17.72 11.84
N PHE A 54 -12.37 -17.83 10.54
CA PHE A 54 -12.78 -16.71 9.68
C PHE A 54 -13.97 -15.88 10.23
N GLU A 55 -14.85 -16.46 11.04
CA GLU A 55 -15.95 -15.71 11.66
C GLU A 55 -15.50 -14.75 12.77
N SER A 56 -14.41 -15.09 13.47
CA SER A 56 -13.88 -14.31 14.59
C SER A 56 -12.62 -13.51 14.21
N ASN A 57 -11.88 -13.96 13.19
CA ASN A 57 -10.63 -13.37 12.76
C ASN A 57 -10.80 -12.72 11.36
N PRO A 58 -10.75 -11.38 11.27
CA PRO A 58 -10.94 -10.68 10.00
C PRO A 58 -9.83 -10.98 8.99
N ARG A 59 -8.62 -11.34 9.43
CA ARG A 59 -7.53 -11.73 8.51
C ARG A 59 -7.85 -13.04 7.80
N SER A 60 -8.36 -14.02 8.55
CA SER A 60 -8.78 -15.30 8.00
C SER A 60 -9.96 -15.13 7.04
N ALA A 61 -10.92 -14.24 7.35
CA ALA A 61 -11.99 -13.88 6.43
C ALA A 61 -11.48 -13.27 5.12
N ILE A 62 -10.55 -12.31 5.20
CA ILE A 62 -9.97 -11.65 4.01
C ILE A 62 -9.21 -12.67 3.13
N LEU A 63 -8.45 -13.59 3.73
CA LEU A 63 -7.77 -14.66 2.99
C LEU A 63 -8.76 -15.62 2.33
N LEU A 64 -9.80 -16.02 3.07
CA LEU A 64 -10.81 -16.93 2.54
C LEU A 64 -11.55 -16.31 1.36
N ASP A 65 -11.90 -15.03 1.43
CA ASP A 65 -12.51 -14.32 0.31
C ASP A 65 -11.53 -14.19 -0.88
N LEU A 66 -10.26 -13.87 -0.64
CA LEU A 66 -9.24 -13.83 -1.70
C LEU A 66 -9.15 -15.18 -2.43
N TYR A 67 -9.10 -16.28 -1.68
CA TYR A 67 -9.04 -17.63 -2.21
C TYR A 67 -10.30 -18.02 -2.96
N PHE A 68 -11.47 -17.74 -2.38
CA PHE A 68 -12.76 -17.99 -2.99
C PHE A 68 -12.90 -17.28 -4.34
N TYR A 69 -12.65 -15.96 -4.39
CA TYR A 69 -12.79 -15.19 -5.61
C TYR A 69 -11.77 -15.56 -6.69
N THR A 70 -10.59 -16.04 -6.29
CA THR A 70 -9.58 -16.56 -7.24
C THR A 70 -10.06 -17.82 -7.96
N ILE A 71 -10.67 -18.75 -7.22
CA ILE A 71 -11.26 -19.97 -7.78
C ILE A 71 -12.50 -19.61 -8.63
N GLN A 72 -13.35 -18.72 -8.13
CA GLN A 72 -14.55 -18.29 -8.84
C GLN A 72 -14.22 -17.64 -10.20
N PHE A 73 -13.24 -16.74 -10.22
CA PHE A 73 -12.74 -16.16 -11.47
C PHE A 73 -12.21 -17.22 -12.43
N SER A 74 -11.45 -18.21 -11.94
CA SER A 74 -10.92 -19.29 -12.77
C SER A 74 -12.03 -20.13 -13.42
N ARG A 75 -13.13 -20.37 -12.69
CA ARG A 75 -14.32 -21.04 -13.22
C ARG A 75 -15.01 -20.20 -14.29
N GLU A 76 -15.17 -18.90 -14.07
CA GLU A 76 -15.79 -17.98 -15.03
C GLU A 76 -15.00 -17.87 -16.34
N GLN A 77 -13.68 -17.93 -16.27
CA GLN A 77 -12.81 -17.95 -17.46
C GLN A 77 -12.66 -19.34 -18.10
N GLY A 78 -13.28 -20.38 -17.53
CA GLY A 78 -13.24 -21.75 -18.06
C GLY A 78 -11.86 -22.40 -18.00
N PHE A 79 -11.05 -22.06 -17.01
CA PHE A 79 -9.73 -22.67 -16.83
C PHE A 79 -9.82 -24.14 -16.45
N ASN A 80 -8.83 -24.92 -16.90
CA ASN A 80 -8.70 -26.32 -16.48
C ASN A 80 -8.18 -26.43 -15.03
N ARG A 81 -8.07 -27.67 -14.54
CA ARG A 81 -7.65 -27.95 -13.15
C ARG A 81 -6.23 -27.45 -12.88
N GLU A 82 -5.31 -27.74 -13.79
CA GLU A 82 -3.90 -27.37 -13.70
C GLU A 82 -3.74 -25.84 -13.68
N GLN A 83 -4.44 -25.15 -14.58
CA GLN A 83 -4.47 -23.69 -14.69
C GLN A 83 -5.02 -23.05 -13.43
N THR A 84 -6.16 -23.55 -12.92
CA THR A 84 -6.79 -23.03 -11.69
C THR A 84 -5.88 -23.21 -10.48
N ALA A 85 -5.31 -24.40 -10.29
CA ALA A 85 -4.38 -24.68 -9.18
C ALA A 85 -3.11 -23.81 -9.26
N THR A 86 -2.61 -23.62 -10.48
CA THR A 86 -1.43 -22.77 -10.73
C THR A 86 -1.73 -21.31 -10.43
N PHE A 87 -2.84 -20.78 -10.97
CA PHE A 87 -3.22 -19.38 -10.74
C PHE A 87 -3.46 -19.11 -9.26
N PHE A 88 -4.18 -20.00 -8.57
CA PHE A 88 -4.35 -19.93 -7.12
C PHE A 88 -3.01 -19.84 -6.38
N SER A 89 -2.06 -20.69 -6.76
CA SER A 89 -0.73 -20.71 -6.15
C SER A 89 0.05 -19.42 -6.40
N ILE A 90 -0.07 -18.83 -7.61
CA ILE A 90 0.51 -17.52 -7.93
C ILE A 90 -0.09 -16.44 -7.04
N VAL A 91 -1.42 -16.37 -6.89
CA VAL A 91 -2.09 -15.36 -6.04
C VAL A 91 -1.61 -15.49 -4.59
N LYS A 92 -1.56 -16.71 -4.06
CA LYS A 92 -1.09 -16.96 -2.69
C LYS A 92 0.37 -16.58 -2.49
N ASP A 93 1.27 -16.97 -3.40
CA ASP A 93 2.69 -16.63 -3.34
C ASP A 93 2.91 -15.11 -3.40
N VAL A 94 2.17 -14.42 -4.28
CA VAL A 94 2.21 -12.96 -4.39
C VAL A 94 1.69 -12.31 -3.12
N HIS A 95 0.63 -12.85 -2.51
CA HIS A 95 0.11 -12.35 -1.25
C HIS A 95 1.13 -12.46 -0.12
N GLU A 96 1.72 -13.64 0.06
CA GLU A 96 2.77 -13.88 1.06
C GLU A 96 3.99 -12.96 0.85
N ALA A 97 4.46 -12.83 -0.40
CA ALA A 97 5.55 -11.93 -0.74
C ALA A 97 5.20 -10.45 -0.47
N CYS A 98 3.94 -10.07 -0.73
CA CYS A 98 3.46 -8.74 -0.37
C CYS A 98 3.54 -8.57 1.13
N VAL A 99 2.95 -9.42 1.96
CA VAL A 99 2.82 -9.13 3.41
C VAL A 99 4.08 -9.44 4.24
N GLU A 100 5.14 -10.02 3.65
CA GLU A 100 6.37 -10.45 4.34
C GLU A 100 7.10 -9.32 5.11
N THR A 101 7.02 -8.09 4.62
CA THR A 101 7.69 -6.92 5.24
C THR A 101 6.68 -5.82 5.57
N PRO A 102 6.86 -5.03 6.65
CA PRO A 102 6.07 -3.82 6.86
C PRO A 102 6.41 -2.71 5.86
N LEU A 103 7.53 -2.82 5.15
CA LEU A 103 7.97 -1.82 4.19
C LEU A 103 7.13 -1.89 2.89
N PRO A 104 6.94 -0.76 2.20
CA PRO A 104 6.39 -0.77 0.84
C PRO A 104 7.32 -1.55 -0.10
N ASN A 105 6.82 -2.63 -0.71
CA ASN A 105 7.55 -3.47 -1.67
C ASN A 105 6.71 -3.75 -2.94
N MET A 106 5.98 -2.74 -3.41
CA MET A 106 4.97 -2.96 -4.45
C MET A 106 5.57 -3.30 -5.80
N GLU A 107 6.61 -2.57 -6.20
CA GLU A 107 7.26 -2.79 -7.48
C GLU A 107 7.93 -4.17 -7.54
N GLU A 108 8.54 -4.59 -6.43
CA GLU A 108 9.14 -5.91 -6.29
C GLU A 108 8.10 -7.03 -6.36
N CYS A 109 6.96 -6.87 -5.67
CA CYS A 109 5.89 -7.86 -5.72
C CYS A 109 5.22 -7.94 -7.08
N TYR A 110 5.02 -6.81 -7.77
CA TYR A 110 4.49 -6.80 -9.13
C TYR A 110 5.46 -7.44 -10.13
N LYS A 111 6.76 -7.18 -9.97
CA LYS A 111 7.81 -7.83 -10.76
C LYS A 111 7.80 -9.35 -10.53
N TYR A 112 7.73 -9.78 -9.27
CA TYR A 112 7.64 -11.19 -8.93
C TYR A 112 6.39 -11.87 -9.53
N PHE A 113 5.23 -11.22 -9.45
CA PHE A 113 4.02 -11.67 -10.12
C PHE A 113 4.20 -11.79 -11.64
N SER A 114 4.79 -10.78 -12.28
CA SER A 114 5.04 -10.79 -13.73
C SER A 114 5.95 -11.96 -14.12
N GLU A 115 7.03 -12.19 -13.37
CA GLU A 115 7.93 -13.32 -13.58
C GLU A 115 7.22 -14.67 -13.39
N LEU A 116 6.34 -14.80 -12.38
CA LEU A 116 5.51 -15.99 -12.19
C LEU A 116 4.58 -16.25 -13.37
N ILE A 117 3.89 -15.23 -13.87
CA ILE A 117 3.03 -15.39 -15.06
C ILE A 117 3.85 -15.87 -16.25
N PHE A 118 4.96 -15.19 -16.58
CA PHE A 118 5.80 -15.59 -17.72
C PHE A 118 6.37 -17.01 -17.60
N CYS A 119 6.68 -17.47 -16.38
CA CYS A 119 7.12 -18.84 -16.11
C CYS A 119 6.09 -19.90 -16.51
N HIS A 120 4.80 -19.56 -16.57
CA HIS A 120 3.70 -20.47 -16.89
C HIS A 120 3.11 -20.22 -18.30
N SER A 121 3.79 -19.42 -19.12
CA SER A 121 3.35 -19.03 -20.47
C SER A 121 4.35 -19.36 -21.56
N ILE A 122 5.56 -19.81 -21.20
CA ILE A 122 6.63 -20.11 -22.14
C ILE A 122 7.06 -21.55 -21.90
N ARG A 123 7.22 -22.31 -22.99
CA ARG A 123 7.70 -23.69 -22.91
C ARG A 123 9.23 -23.76 -22.85
N ARG A 124 9.82 -23.75 -21.65
CA ARG A 124 11.25 -24.11 -21.45
C ARG A 124 11.43 -25.03 -20.23
N PRO A 125 11.07 -26.33 -20.32
CA PRO A 125 11.37 -27.30 -19.27
C PRO A 125 12.89 -27.36 -18.98
N PRO A 126 13.33 -27.48 -17.71
CA PRO A 126 12.56 -27.64 -16.48
C PRO A 126 12.08 -26.34 -15.81
N PHE A 127 12.39 -25.16 -16.39
CA PHE A 127 12.22 -23.87 -15.71
C PHE A 127 10.87 -23.19 -15.96
N SER A 128 10.18 -23.55 -17.04
CA SER A 128 8.88 -22.95 -17.40
C SER A 128 8.02 -23.95 -18.16
N ILE A 129 6.72 -23.74 -18.08
CA ILE A 129 5.69 -24.59 -18.67
C ILE A 129 4.70 -23.72 -19.44
N ASP A 130 4.13 -24.30 -20.49
CA ASP A 130 3.17 -23.62 -21.36
C ASP A 130 1.75 -24.00 -20.93
N LEU A 131 1.28 -23.35 -19.86
CA LEU A 131 -0.03 -23.58 -19.25
C LEU A 131 -1.07 -22.58 -19.73
N PHE A 132 -0.69 -21.31 -19.84
CA PHE A 132 -1.60 -20.23 -20.20
C PHE A 132 -1.27 -19.69 -21.59
N ASN A 133 -2.32 -19.49 -22.39
CA ASN A 133 -2.19 -18.83 -23.69
C ASN A 133 -2.16 -17.30 -23.54
N GLN A 134 -1.74 -16.58 -24.60
CA GLN A 134 -1.55 -15.13 -24.56
C GLN A 134 -2.78 -14.35 -24.08
N ASP A 135 -3.99 -14.74 -24.51
CA ASP A 135 -5.23 -14.07 -24.11
C ASP A 135 -5.54 -14.29 -22.62
N GLN A 136 -5.29 -15.50 -22.11
CA GLN A 136 -5.42 -15.82 -20.70
C GLN A 136 -4.44 -15.03 -19.83
N LEU A 137 -3.20 -14.78 -20.28
CA LEU A 137 -2.27 -13.92 -19.53
C LEU A 137 -2.83 -12.52 -19.33
N VAL A 138 -3.46 -11.95 -20.37
CA VAL A 138 -4.06 -10.62 -20.29
C VAL A 138 -5.19 -10.62 -19.26
N LEU A 139 -6.06 -11.63 -19.29
CA LEU A 139 -7.14 -11.79 -18.31
C LEU A 139 -6.61 -11.93 -16.86
N LEU A 140 -5.59 -12.77 -16.65
CA LEU A 140 -4.98 -12.97 -15.33
C LEU A 140 -4.35 -11.67 -14.80
N THR A 141 -3.62 -10.97 -15.67
CA THR A 141 -2.93 -9.73 -15.31
C THR A 141 -3.93 -8.63 -14.99
N ASP A 142 -4.96 -8.46 -15.82
CA ASP A 142 -6.01 -7.46 -15.60
C ASP A 142 -6.77 -7.75 -14.29
N TYR A 143 -7.15 -9.01 -14.06
CA TYR A 143 -7.80 -9.42 -12.82
C TYR A 143 -6.93 -9.08 -11.60
N MET A 144 -5.65 -9.47 -11.60
CA MET A 144 -4.74 -9.21 -10.48
C MET A 144 -4.50 -7.73 -10.23
N ILE A 145 -4.40 -6.92 -11.29
CA ILE A 145 -4.24 -5.47 -11.17
C ILE A 145 -5.50 -4.85 -10.57
N ASN A 146 -6.68 -5.23 -11.05
CA ASN A 146 -7.95 -4.61 -10.67
C ASN A 146 -8.49 -5.09 -9.31
N THR A 147 -8.12 -6.29 -8.87
CA THR A 147 -8.59 -6.85 -7.60
C THR A 147 -7.51 -6.74 -6.53
N TYR A 148 -6.39 -7.43 -6.69
CA TYR A 148 -5.38 -7.55 -5.66
C TYR A 148 -4.52 -6.28 -5.52
N PHE A 149 -3.83 -5.87 -6.59
CA PHE A 149 -2.88 -4.75 -6.54
C PHE A 149 -3.57 -3.40 -6.31
N ARG A 150 -4.79 -3.21 -6.84
CA ARG A 150 -5.63 -2.04 -6.54
C ARG A 150 -5.85 -1.87 -5.02
N HIS A 151 -6.00 -2.98 -4.31
CA HIS A 151 -6.24 -3.00 -2.86
C HIS A 151 -4.98 -3.35 -2.04
N TYR A 152 -3.79 -3.26 -2.62
CA TYR A 152 -2.52 -3.61 -1.96
C TYR A 152 -2.32 -2.98 -0.58
N LYS A 153 -2.68 -1.69 -0.43
CA LYS A 153 -2.55 -0.99 0.87
C LYS A 153 -3.43 -1.59 1.96
N LEU A 154 -4.61 -2.10 1.60
CA LEU A 154 -5.53 -2.77 2.53
C LEU A 154 -4.91 -4.06 3.04
N TYR A 155 -4.39 -4.90 2.13
CA TYR A 155 -3.70 -6.13 2.51
C TYR A 155 -2.48 -5.84 3.37
N LYS A 156 -1.67 -4.84 3.03
CA LYS A 156 -0.56 -4.43 3.90
C LYS A 156 -1.02 -4.04 5.29
N TYR A 157 -2.03 -3.18 5.38
CA TYR A 157 -2.55 -2.73 6.67
C TYR A 157 -3.06 -3.90 7.53
N ALA A 158 -3.82 -4.82 6.93
CA ALA A 158 -4.42 -5.94 7.67
C ALA A 158 -3.38 -6.97 8.13
N PHE A 159 -2.37 -7.27 7.31
CA PHE A 159 -1.48 -8.42 7.52
C PHE A 159 -0.07 -8.06 8.00
N THR A 160 0.35 -6.78 7.95
CA THR A 160 1.67 -6.40 8.49
C THR A 160 1.58 -6.09 9.98
N PRO A 161 2.49 -6.65 10.80
CA PRO A 161 2.58 -6.28 12.21
C PRO A 161 3.01 -4.82 12.33
N GLN A 162 2.25 -4.02 13.09
CA GLN A 162 2.60 -2.63 13.38
C GLN A 162 3.83 -2.61 14.29
N VAL A 163 4.97 -2.15 13.77
CA VAL A 163 6.16 -1.90 14.59
C VAL A 163 5.94 -0.57 15.31
N ARG A 164 5.54 -0.62 16.58
CA ARG A 164 5.53 0.57 17.45
C ARG A 164 6.95 0.80 17.96
N LEU A 165 7.55 1.94 17.61
CA LEU A 165 8.80 2.38 18.21
C LEU A 165 8.45 3.17 19.46
N ASP A 166 8.68 2.58 20.63
CA ASP A 166 8.61 3.31 21.90
C ASP A 166 9.94 4.05 22.10
N ILE A 167 9.89 5.39 22.05
CA ILE A 167 11.08 6.23 22.18
C ILE A 167 11.07 6.79 23.60
N SER A 168 11.84 6.16 24.49
CA SER A 168 12.12 6.70 25.81
C SER A 168 13.29 7.68 25.74
N PHE A 169 13.05 8.93 26.14
CA PHE A 169 14.08 9.95 26.26
C PHE A 169 14.51 10.07 27.71
N THR A 170 15.74 9.66 28.01
CA THR A 170 16.38 10.02 29.28
C THR A 170 17.21 11.27 29.04
N TYR A 171 16.74 12.41 29.56
CA TYR A 171 17.47 13.66 29.48
C TYR A 171 18.56 13.69 30.56
N VAL A 172 19.82 13.81 30.15
CA VAL A 172 20.94 13.91 31.09
C VAL A 172 20.91 15.29 31.75
N GLY A 173 20.80 15.33 33.08
CA GLY A 173 20.86 16.57 33.87
C GLY A 173 19.51 17.09 34.40
N MET A 174 18.39 16.37 34.17
CA MET A 174 17.16 16.59 34.94
C MET A 174 17.22 15.78 36.25
N PRO A 175 16.75 16.35 37.39
CA PRO A 175 16.60 15.57 38.62
C PRO A 175 15.67 14.40 38.36
N GLU A 176 16.05 13.22 38.86
CA GLU A 176 15.28 12.00 38.72
C GLU A 176 13.89 12.22 39.35
N PRO A 177 12.78 11.95 38.64
CA PRO A 177 11.46 12.09 39.23
C PRO A 177 11.38 11.18 40.45
N GLU A 178 11.06 11.75 41.60
CA GLU A 178 10.90 10.98 42.83
C GLU A 178 9.87 9.86 42.57
N PRO A 179 10.15 8.62 42.99
CA PRO A 179 9.23 7.51 42.79
C PRO A 179 7.93 7.86 43.51
N LYS A 180 6.88 8.15 42.73
CA LYS A 180 5.51 8.16 43.24
C LYS A 180 5.22 6.74 43.71
N GLU A 181 5.05 6.59 45.01
CA GLU A 181 4.64 5.34 45.63
C GLU A 181 3.43 4.79 44.86
N GLU A 182 3.57 3.54 44.41
CA GLU A 182 2.53 2.80 43.71
C GLU A 182 1.34 2.58 44.66
N GLU A 183 0.31 3.42 44.57
CA GLU A 183 -1.03 3.01 44.98
C GLU A 183 -1.55 2.00 43.96
N ALA A 184 -1.40 0.72 44.31
CA ALA A 184 -2.05 -0.38 43.62
C ALA A 184 -3.57 -0.28 43.78
N MET A 185 -4.30 0.07 42.72
CA MET A 185 -5.57 -0.61 42.40
C MET A 185 -6.11 -0.34 40.99
N ALA A 186 -6.53 -1.45 40.39
CA ALA A 186 -7.57 -1.58 39.35
C ALA A 186 -7.19 -1.29 37.89
N GLU A 187 -6.65 -2.34 37.27
CA GLU A 187 -7.09 -2.90 35.99
C GLU A 187 -8.47 -2.36 35.51
N SER A 188 -8.47 -1.63 34.40
CA SER A 188 -9.66 -1.35 33.60
C SER A 188 -9.26 -1.10 32.15
N THR A 189 -9.27 -2.19 31.40
CA THR A 189 -9.77 -2.31 30.01
C THR A 189 -9.57 -1.12 29.06
N GLU A 190 -8.66 -1.34 28.10
CA GLU A 190 -8.64 -0.65 26.81
C GLU A 190 -10.05 -0.60 26.19
N LYS A 191 -10.55 0.62 25.95
CA LYS A 191 -11.49 0.90 24.87
C LYS A 191 -10.81 1.79 23.85
N GLY A 192 -10.80 1.29 22.62
CA GLY A 192 -10.08 1.84 21.49
C GLY A 192 -10.50 3.27 21.12
N LEU A 193 -9.52 4.02 20.62
CA LEU A 193 -9.71 5.29 19.95
C LEU A 193 -9.94 5.02 18.46
N SER A 194 -11.19 5.14 18.03
CA SER A 194 -11.55 5.36 16.62
C SER A 194 -11.20 6.79 16.19
N PRO A 195 -10.72 7.04 14.96
CA PRO A 195 -10.50 8.39 14.45
C PRO A 195 -11.79 9.00 13.87
N LEU A 196 -11.88 10.32 13.97
CA LEU A 196 -12.80 11.27 13.31
C LEU A 196 -14.11 11.60 14.03
N GLN A 197 -14.12 12.76 14.69
CA GLN A 197 -15.19 13.76 14.56
C GLN A 197 -14.64 15.14 14.94
N GLU A 198 -14.59 16.05 13.95
CA GLU A 198 -14.64 17.50 14.16
C GLU A 198 -16.00 17.84 14.79
N GLU A 199 -16.01 18.49 15.95
CA GLU A 199 -16.52 19.86 16.15
C GLU A 199 -16.82 20.12 17.64
N ALA A 200 -16.40 21.32 18.06
CA ALA A 200 -16.96 22.13 19.14
C ALA A 200 -16.99 21.55 20.58
N GLU A 201 -15.97 21.89 21.38
CA GLU A 201 -16.19 22.26 22.78
C GLU A 201 -15.41 23.52 23.12
N GLU A 202 -16.13 24.65 23.07
CA GLU A 202 -15.80 25.84 23.83
C GLU A 202 -16.58 25.78 25.15
N THR A 203 -15.93 26.26 26.22
CA THR A 203 -16.46 26.64 27.54
C THR A 203 -16.29 25.67 28.71
N GLY A 204 -15.27 25.97 29.52
CA GLY A 204 -15.06 25.47 30.88
C GLY A 204 -13.75 26.00 31.46
N GLY A 205 -13.70 27.29 31.83
CA GLY A 205 -12.50 27.93 32.43
C GLY A 205 -12.32 27.63 33.93
N PRO A 206 -11.52 28.40 34.67
CA PRO A 206 -10.22 28.99 34.36
C PRO A 206 -9.16 28.42 35.32
N GLU A 207 -8.27 27.55 34.85
CA GLU A 207 -7.02 27.29 35.58
C GLU A 207 -5.89 28.06 34.89
N GLU A 208 -5.36 29.08 35.57
CA GLU A 208 -4.14 29.80 35.20
C GLU A 208 -2.96 28.83 35.22
N SER A 209 -2.86 28.03 34.16
CA SER A 209 -1.72 27.15 33.91
C SER A 209 -0.67 27.92 33.10
N PRO A 210 0.62 27.89 33.49
CA PRO A 210 1.71 28.50 32.73
C PRO A 210 1.85 27.93 31.30
N THR A 211 1.11 26.88 30.95
CA THR A 211 1.04 26.31 29.60
C THR A 211 0.07 27.04 28.66
N ALA A 212 -0.92 27.79 29.16
CA ALA A 212 -1.87 28.54 28.31
C ALA A 212 -1.17 29.67 27.54
N ALA A 213 -0.36 30.47 28.25
CA ALA A 213 0.43 31.54 27.64
C ALA A 213 1.42 31.02 26.58
N LEU A 214 2.00 29.83 26.80
CA LEU A 214 2.88 29.18 25.82
C LEU A 214 2.12 28.71 24.58
N ARG A 215 0.92 28.16 24.74
CA ARG A 215 0.08 27.74 23.60
C ARG A 215 -0.35 28.93 22.76
N ASP A 216 -0.78 30.02 23.37
CA ASP A 216 -1.16 31.25 22.66
C ASP A 216 0.03 31.87 21.91
N PHE A 217 1.22 31.83 22.53
CA PHE A 217 2.45 32.27 21.87
C PHE A 217 2.80 31.37 20.66
N ILE A 218 2.69 30.05 20.79
CA ILE A 218 2.94 29.12 19.68
C ILE A 218 1.95 29.35 18.54
N ILE A 219 0.66 29.48 18.85
CA ILE A 219 -0.40 29.69 17.85
C ILE A 219 -0.20 31.02 17.11
N SER A 220 0.08 32.10 17.85
CA SER A 220 0.34 33.41 17.25
C SER A 220 1.58 33.41 16.35
N GLN A 221 2.67 32.77 16.78
CA GLN A 221 3.87 32.65 15.96
C GLN A 221 3.63 31.83 14.68
N LEU A 222 2.90 30.72 14.79
CA LEU A 222 2.60 29.85 13.65
C LEU A 222 1.73 30.56 12.60
N ASN A 223 0.75 31.34 13.06
CA ASN A 223 -0.07 32.18 12.17
C ASN A 223 0.73 33.29 11.49
N GLN A 224 1.68 33.89 12.21
CA GLN A 224 2.57 34.90 11.64
C GLN A 224 3.46 34.33 10.54
N GLU A 225 4.07 33.16 10.78
CA GLU A 225 4.91 32.46 9.79
C GLU A 225 4.10 32.03 8.55
N LEU A 226 2.89 31.50 8.75
CA LEU A 226 2.00 31.15 7.64
C LEU A 226 1.65 32.37 6.77
N THR A 227 1.42 33.52 7.40
CA THR A 227 1.13 34.76 6.68
C THR A 227 2.33 35.24 5.88
N GLN A 228 3.54 35.18 6.46
CA GLN A 228 4.78 35.53 5.75
C GLN A 228 5.04 34.59 4.58
N LEU A 229 4.84 33.28 4.77
CA LEU A 229 5.02 32.27 3.73
C LEU A 229 4.07 32.52 2.55
N ARG A 230 2.80 32.83 2.85
CA ARG A 230 1.79 33.15 1.82
C ARG A 230 2.20 34.38 1.01
N LEU A 231 2.62 35.46 1.66
CA LEU A 231 3.09 36.67 0.98
C LEU A 231 4.34 36.41 0.11
N SER A 232 5.27 35.60 0.61
CA SER A 232 6.48 35.21 -0.12
C SER A 232 6.16 34.39 -1.38
N ILE A 233 5.21 33.45 -1.28
CA ILE A 233 4.74 32.66 -2.42
C ILE A 233 4.05 33.56 -3.45
N ASP A 234 3.14 34.44 -3.02
CA ASP A 234 2.42 35.35 -3.92
C ASP A 234 3.39 36.30 -4.68
N GLN A 235 4.41 36.82 -3.99
CA GLN A 235 5.46 37.62 -4.63
C GLN A 235 6.26 36.81 -5.66
N ARG A 236 6.65 35.57 -5.32
CA ARG A 236 7.38 34.69 -6.25
C ARG A 236 6.54 34.35 -7.48
N LEU A 237 5.25 34.08 -7.31
CA LEU A 237 4.34 33.82 -8.42
C LEU A 237 4.22 35.04 -9.32
N LYS A 238 4.05 36.24 -8.75
CA LYS A 238 3.97 37.49 -9.52
C LYS A 238 5.25 37.78 -10.31
N VAL A 239 6.41 37.63 -9.70
CA VAL A 239 7.71 37.78 -10.40
C VAL A 239 7.84 36.77 -11.53
N THR A 240 7.40 35.53 -11.31
CA THR A 240 7.45 34.48 -12.33
C THR A 240 6.51 34.79 -13.50
N GLU A 241 5.31 35.29 -13.22
CA GLU A 241 4.33 35.73 -14.22
C GLU A 241 4.88 36.91 -15.05
N ASP A 242 5.46 37.92 -14.41
CA ASP A 242 6.07 39.07 -15.09
C ASP A 242 7.26 38.63 -15.98
N GLN A 243 8.09 37.71 -15.50
CA GLN A 243 9.18 37.13 -16.29
C GLN A 243 8.67 36.35 -17.51
N PHE A 244 7.58 35.61 -17.33
CA PHE A 244 6.96 34.86 -18.42
C PHE A 244 6.35 35.80 -19.47
N ASN A 245 5.60 36.81 -19.03
CA ASN A 245 5.02 37.84 -19.90
C ASN A 245 6.11 38.61 -20.67
N ALA A 246 7.22 38.98 -20.02
CA ALA A 246 8.35 39.63 -20.67
C ALA A 246 8.97 38.75 -21.78
N LYS A 247 9.12 37.44 -21.54
CA LYS A 247 9.59 36.49 -22.57
C LYS A 247 8.60 36.35 -23.72
N LEU A 248 7.31 36.35 -23.43
CA LEU A 248 6.25 36.26 -24.43
C LEU A 248 6.27 37.46 -25.38
N ILE A 249 6.42 38.68 -24.84
CA ILE A 249 6.57 39.92 -25.61
C ILE A 249 7.86 39.91 -26.46
N GLN A 250 8.97 39.35 -25.94
CA GLN A 250 10.21 39.20 -26.72
C GLN A 250 10.05 38.24 -27.90
N LEU A 251 9.33 37.12 -27.71
CA LEU A 251 9.02 36.15 -28.75
C LEU A 251 8.10 36.73 -29.83
N GLU A 252 7.09 37.52 -29.45
CA GLU A 252 6.23 38.23 -30.40
C GLU A 252 7.02 39.24 -31.26
N LYS A 253 7.94 40.00 -30.65
CA LYS A 253 8.82 40.94 -31.37
C LYS A 253 9.83 40.23 -32.28
N GLY A 254 10.36 39.08 -31.86
CA GLY A 254 11.27 38.26 -32.68
C GLY A 254 10.56 37.63 -33.89
N SER A 255 9.31 37.21 -33.73
CA SER A 255 8.46 36.70 -34.82
C SER A 255 8.19 37.78 -35.89
N ALA A 256 7.92 39.01 -35.48
CA ALA A 256 7.70 40.14 -36.40
C ALA A 256 8.96 40.53 -37.20
N ALA A 257 10.16 40.43 -36.63
CA ALA A 257 11.41 40.73 -37.32
C ALA A 257 11.81 39.65 -38.36
N SER A 258 11.44 38.37 -38.14
CA SER A 258 11.75 37.27 -39.06
C SER A 258 10.92 37.27 -40.36
N LYS A 259 9.73 37.90 -40.37
CA LYS A 259 8.89 38.01 -41.58
C LYS A 259 9.34 39.11 -42.56
N GLY A 260 10.37 39.89 -42.24
CA GLY A 260 10.83 41.03 -43.04
C GLY A 260 11.98 40.79 -44.03
N VAL A 261 12.68 39.63 -43.99
CA VAL A 261 13.95 39.44 -44.73
C VAL A 261 13.90 38.24 -45.69
N ALA A 262 12.78 38.02 -46.39
CA ALA A 262 12.70 36.98 -47.41
C ALA A 262 11.87 37.41 -48.62
N LYS A 263 12.33 38.42 -49.39
CA LYS A 263 12.01 38.59 -50.82
C LYS A 263 12.79 39.74 -51.47
N THR A 264 14.05 39.53 -51.84
CA THR A 264 14.65 40.24 -52.99
C THR A 264 15.89 39.51 -53.53
N LYS A 265 15.72 38.72 -54.60
CA LYS A 265 16.63 38.50 -55.76
C LYS A 265 16.45 37.09 -56.35
N LYS A 266 15.79 37.00 -57.52
CA LYS A 266 16.47 36.67 -58.78
C LYS A 266 15.50 36.87 -59.95
N LYS A 267 15.85 37.80 -60.82
CA LYS A 267 15.54 37.82 -62.24
C LYS A 267 16.85 37.44 -62.94
#